data_AF-A0A1I6RZ57-F1
#
_entry.id   AF-A0A1I6RZ57-F1
#
_cell.length_a   1.000
_cell.length_b   1.000
_cell.length_c   1.000
_cell.angle_alpha   90.00
_cell.angle_beta   90.00
_cell.angle_gamma   90.00
#
_symmetry.space_group_name_H-M   'P 1'
#
loop_
_entity.id
_entity.type
_entity.pdbx_description
1 polymer ?
#
loop_
_entity_poly.entity_id
_entity_poly.type
_entity_poly.pdbx_seq_one_letter_code
_entity_poly.pdbx_strand_id
1 'polypeptide(L)'
;MLAANPQNWSDEDVDVVMSRTQTTIGGPETFKWILPAFLDRCLANPERGWMTDSNDLVSKLDYAHFDNWPADQQRAALAMLNNWANAWSRLHAGDITDSADDDAVLRNWLKARSI
;
A
#
# COMPACT_ATOMS: atom_id res chain seq x y z
N MET A 1 -14.67 10.05 -19.03
CA MET A 1 -14.27 8.63 -19.08
C MET A 1 -14.46 8.10 -17.67
N LEU A 2 -15.46 7.26 -17.41
CA LEU A 2 -15.62 6.65 -16.09
C LEU A 2 -14.35 5.84 -15.83
N ALA A 3 -13.56 6.20 -14.83
CA ALA A 3 -12.39 5.42 -14.45
C ALA A 3 -12.86 3.99 -14.18
N ALA A 4 -12.44 3.04 -15.02
CA ALA A 4 -12.84 1.65 -14.88
C ALA A 4 -12.46 1.18 -13.47
N ASN A 5 -13.37 0.45 -12.81
CA ASN A 5 -13.15 -0.07 -11.46
C ASN A 5 -11.83 -0.88 -11.42
N PRO A 6 -10.85 -0.52 -10.56
CA PRO A 6 -9.56 -1.22 -10.49
C PRO A 6 -9.67 -2.71 -10.26
N GLN A 7 -10.78 -3.16 -9.67
CA GLN A 7 -11.04 -4.58 -9.43
C GLN A 7 -11.13 -5.40 -10.73
N ASN A 8 -11.44 -4.77 -11.87
CA ASN A 8 -11.53 -5.44 -13.17
C ASN A 8 -10.20 -5.43 -13.95
N TRP A 9 -9.13 -4.84 -13.40
CA TRP A 9 -7.85 -4.70 -14.09
C TRP A 9 -6.96 -5.91 -13.90
N SER A 10 -5.94 -6.09 -14.73
CA SER A 10 -4.92 -7.11 -14.46
C SER A 10 -4.07 -6.72 -13.26
N ASP A 11 -3.43 -7.68 -12.60
CA ASP A 11 -2.48 -7.42 -11.50
C ASP A 11 -1.37 -6.44 -11.93
N GLU A 12 -0.87 -6.58 -13.17
CA GLU A 12 0.14 -5.71 -13.75
C GLU A 12 -0.33 -4.26 -13.85
N ASP A 13 -1.57 -4.05 -14.31
CA ASP A 13 -2.13 -2.70 -14.41
C ASP A 13 -2.23 -2.03 -13.04
N VAL A 14 -2.62 -2.78 -12.00
CA VAL A 14 -2.71 -2.26 -10.63
C VAL A 14 -1.32 -1.93 -10.08
N ASP A 15 -0.33 -2.79 -10.33
CA ASP A 15 1.05 -2.57 -9.88
C ASP A 15 1.70 -1.35 -10.59
N VAL A 16 1.54 -1.25 -11.91
CA VAL A 16 2.02 -0.11 -12.69
C VAL A 16 1.34 1.19 -12.25
N VAL A 17 0.02 1.18 -12.05
CA VAL A 17 -0.66 2.40 -11.60
C VAL A 17 -0.23 2.77 -10.18
N MET A 18 -0.16 1.81 -9.25
CA MET A 18 0.33 2.04 -7.88
C MET A 18 1.73 2.66 -7.87
N SER A 19 2.68 2.06 -8.59
CA SER A 19 4.08 2.54 -8.64
C SER A 19 4.20 3.97 -9.18
N ARG A 20 3.30 4.39 -10.08
CA ARG A 20 3.32 5.72 -10.71
C ARG A 20 2.56 6.81 -9.96
N THR A 21 1.90 6.48 -8.86
CA THR A 21 1.05 7.44 -8.11
C THR A 21 1.80 8.70 -7.65
N GLN A 22 3.07 8.65 -7.27
CA GLN A 22 3.81 9.86 -6.87
C GLN A 22 4.32 10.72 -8.04
N THR A 23 4.40 10.15 -9.25
CA THR A 23 5.04 10.81 -10.40
C THR A 23 4.03 11.35 -11.42
N THR A 24 2.74 11.18 -11.15
CA THR A 24 1.66 11.56 -12.06
C THR A 24 0.84 12.72 -11.49
N ILE A 25 0.35 13.61 -12.36
CA ILE A 25 -0.60 14.67 -11.98
C ILE A 25 -1.86 14.02 -11.39
N GLY A 26 -2.33 14.51 -10.23
CA GLY A 26 -3.44 13.88 -9.50
C GLY A 26 -3.02 12.68 -8.64
N GLY A 27 -1.71 12.47 -8.48
CA GLY A 27 -1.10 11.37 -7.75
C GLY A 27 -1.73 10.99 -6.41
N PRO A 28 -1.96 11.94 -5.48
CA PRO A 28 -2.61 11.66 -4.19
C PRO A 28 -3.99 11.01 -4.31
N GLU A 29 -4.84 11.50 -5.22
CA GLU A 29 -6.19 10.96 -5.42
C GLU A 29 -6.14 9.60 -6.13
N THR A 30 -5.25 9.44 -7.12
CA THR A 30 -5.02 8.15 -7.78
C THR A 30 -4.52 7.11 -6.78
N PHE A 31 -3.59 7.47 -5.89
CA PHE A 31 -3.08 6.61 -4.84
C PHE A 31 -4.20 6.12 -3.93
N LYS A 32 -4.98 7.07 -3.40
CA LYS A 32 -6.12 6.77 -2.53
C LYS A 32 -7.14 5.85 -3.20
N TRP A 33 -7.36 6.02 -4.49
CA TRP A 33 -8.28 5.21 -5.28
C TRP A 33 -7.75 3.80 -5.57
N ILE A 34 -6.48 3.64 -5.89
CA ILE A 34 -5.88 2.34 -6.27
C ILE A 34 -5.47 1.49 -5.06
N LEU A 35 -5.19 2.13 -3.91
CA LEU A 35 -4.65 1.49 -2.71
C LEU A 35 -5.45 0.24 -2.25
N PRO A 36 -6.79 0.25 -2.18
CA PRO A 36 -7.52 -0.94 -1.75
C PRO A 36 -7.30 -2.15 -2.66
N ALA A 37 -7.38 -1.94 -3.98
CA ALA A 37 -7.20 -3.01 -4.95
C ALA A 37 -5.77 -3.56 -4.96
N PHE A 38 -4.77 -2.69 -4.77
CA PHE A 38 -3.38 -3.10 -4.62
C PHE A 38 -3.19 -3.98 -3.38
N LEU A 39 -3.61 -3.52 -2.20
CA LEU A 39 -3.43 -4.28 -0.95
C LEU A 39 -4.14 -5.64 -0.98
N ASP A 40 -5.37 -5.69 -1.51
CA ASP A 40 -6.11 -6.95 -1.66
C ASP A 40 -5.35 -7.96 -2.54
N ARG A 41 -4.72 -7.49 -3.63
CA ARG A 41 -3.96 -8.35 -4.54
C ARG A 41 -2.61 -8.76 -3.99
N CYS A 42 -1.92 -7.88 -3.27
CA CYS A 42 -0.71 -8.23 -2.55
C CYS A 42 -0.96 -9.32 -1.51
N LEU A 43 -2.12 -9.27 -0.84
CA LEU A 43 -2.55 -10.32 0.09
C LEU A 43 -2.90 -11.63 -0.61
N ALA A 44 -3.50 -11.58 -1.80
CA ALA A 44 -3.86 -12.76 -2.57
C ALA A 44 -2.66 -13.46 -3.24
N ASN A 45 -1.68 -12.68 -3.72
CA ASN A 45 -0.52 -13.15 -4.48
C ASN A 45 0.80 -12.55 -3.92
N PRO A 46 1.22 -12.94 -2.71
CA PRO A 46 2.37 -12.33 -2.05
C PRO A 46 3.72 -12.57 -2.74
N GLU A 47 3.88 -13.69 -3.44
CA GLU A 47 5.16 -14.08 -4.07
C GLU A 47 5.39 -13.42 -5.44
N ARG A 48 4.45 -12.59 -5.92
CA ARG A 48 4.47 -12.01 -7.28
C ARG A 48 5.62 -11.02 -7.53
N GLY A 49 6.19 -10.44 -6.47
CA GLY A 49 7.24 -9.42 -6.59
C GLY A 49 6.68 -8.07 -7.05
N TRP A 50 5.78 -7.49 -6.25
CA TRP A 50 5.16 -6.18 -6.50
C TRP A 50 6.19 -5.04 -6.53
N MET A 51 5.99 -4.04 -7.38
CA MET A 51 6.93 -2.93 -7.54
C MET A 51 7.00 -1.99 -6.33
N THR A 52 5.90 -1.85 -5.59
CA THR A 52 5.82 -0.98 -4.41
C THR A 52 6.05 -1.79 -3.14
N ASP A 53 7.17 -1.51 -2.47
CA ASP A 53 7.54 -2.06 -1.17
C ASP A 53 6.97 -1.22 0.00
N SER A 54 7.32 -1.60 1.24
CA SER A 54 6.89 -0.92 2.47
C SER A 54 7.37 0.53 2.57
N ASN A 55 8.60 0.84 2.13
CA ASN A 55 9.16 2.20 2.18
C ASN A 55 8.48 3.12 1.16
N ASP A 56 8.32 2.63 -0.06
CA ASP A 56 7.62 3.34 -1.12
C ASP A 56 6.15 3.55 -0.73
N LEU A 57 5.50 2.55 -0.12
CA LEU A 57 4.12 2.68 0.36
C LEU A 57 3.98 3.76 1.45
N VAL A 58 4.88 3.80 2.43
CA VAL A 58 4.90 4.86 3.46
C VAL A 58 5.12 6.23 2.82
N SER A 59 6.07 6.34 1.90
CA SER A 59 6.34 7.58 1.17
C SER A 59 5.13 8.05 0.37
N LYS A 60 4.35 7.14 -0.21
CA LYS A 60 3.11 7.45 -0.94
C LYS A 60 1.99 7.88 0.01
N LEU A 61 1.86 7.26 1.17
CA LEU A 61 0.89 7.66 2.21
C LEU A 61 1.17 9.09 2.70
N ASP A 62 2.43 9.41 2.96
CA ASP A 62 2.84 10.75 3.39
C ASP A 62 2.64 11.78 2.25
N TYR A 63 3.04 11.43 1.02
CA TYR A 63 2.80 12.27 -0.17
C TYR A 63 1.31 12.54 -0.42
N ALA A 64 0.46 11.55 -0.17
CA ALA A 64 -0.99 11.68 -0.31
C ALA A 64 -1.66 12.37 0.90
N HIS A 65 -0.88 12.88 1.85
CA HIS A 65 -1.35 13.53 3.07
C HIS A 65 -2.38 12.67 3.82
N PHE A 66 -2.04 11.40 4.07
CA PHE A 66 -2.92 10.43 4.74
C PHE A 66 -3.63 10.99 5.98
N ASP A 67 -2.90 11.74 6.81
CA ASP A 67 -3.42 12.30 8.07
C ASP A 67 -4.55 13.33 7.85
N ASN A 68 -4.69 13.86 6.63
CA ASN A 68 -5.76 14.79 6.24
C ASN A 68 -6.96 14.09 5.57
N TRP A 69 -6.93 12.76 5.40
CA TRP A 69 -8.05 12.04 4.81
C TRP A 69 -9.28 12.05 5.73
N PRO A 70 -10.50 11.83 5.22
CA PRO A 70 -11.67 11.56 6.05
C PRO A 70 -11.42 10.42 7.06
N ALA A 71 -11.86 10.59 8.30
CA ALA A 71 -11.53 9.69 9.41
C ALA A 71 -12.00 8.23 9.20
N ASP A 72 -13.12 8.04 8.50
CA ASP A 72 -13.63 6.74 8.08
C ASP A 72 -12.70 6.07 7.07
N GLN A 73 -12.17 6.83 6.12
CA GLN A 73 -11.23 6.36 5.10
C GLN A 73 -9.86 6.08 5.71
N GLN A 74 -9.39 6.91 6.65
CA GLN A 74 -8.18 6.62 7.42
C GLN A 74 -8.30 5.29 8.15
N ARG A 75 -9.41 5.06 8.86
CA ARG A 75 -9.63 3.82 9.62
C ARG A 75 -9.68 2.60 8.72
N ALA A 76 -10.38 2.68 7.59
CA ALA A 76 -10.45 1.59 6.62
C ALA A 76 -9.07 1.26 6.04
N ALA A 77 -8.32 2.28 5.62
CA ALA A 77 -6.97 2.10 5.09
C ALA A 77 -6.00 1.54 6.15
N LEU A 78 -6.02 2.04 7.39
CA LEU A 78 -5.19 1.50 8.47
C LEU A 78 -5.49 0.02 8.75
N ALA A 79 -6.75 -0.40 8.67
CA ALA A 79 -7.10 -1.81 8.83
C ALA A 79 -6.50 -2.68 7.72
N MET A 80 -6.59 -2.23 6.46
CA MET A 80 -6.01 -2.94 5.31
C MET A 80 -4.48 -2.98 5.37
N LEU A 81 -3.84 -1.86 5.69
CA LEU A 81 -2.38 -1.76 5.83
C LEU A 81 -1.87 -2.66 6.96
N ASN A 82 -2.57 -2.71 8.10
CA ASN A 82 -2.23 -3.64 9.19
C ASN A 82 -2.34 -5.10 8.76
N ASN A 83 -3.38 -5.47 8.00
CA ASN A 83 -3.53 -6.82 7.48
C ASN A 83 -2.38 -7.17 6.52
N TRP A 84 -2.04 -6.25 5.62
CA TRP A 84 -0.93 -6.43 4.70
C TRP A 84 0.42 -6.57 5.41
N ALA A 85 0.76 -5.65 6.32
CA ALA A 85 2.00 -5.72 7.10
C ALA A 85 2.12 -7.02 7.91
N ASN A 86 0.99 -7.53 8.43
CA ASN A 86 0.96 -8.79 9.16
C ASN A 86 1.08 -10.03 8.25
N ALA A 87 0.59 -9.97 7.02
CA ALA A 87 0.76 -11.05 6.06
C ALA A 87 2.21 -11.09 5.54
N TRP A 88 2.71 -9.92 5.11
CA TRP A 88 4.06 -9.76 4.57
C TRP A 88 5.14 -10.24 5.54
N SER A 89 5.05 -9.85 6.80
CA SER A 89 5.97 -10.29 7.85
C SER A 89 5.93 -11.80 8.15
N ARG A 90 4.82 -12.50 7.87
CA ARG A 90 4.77 -13.97 7.98
C ARG A 90 5.46 -14.65 6.82
N LEU A 91 5.36 -14.07 5.62
CA LEU A 91 5.94 -14.61 4.40
C LEU A 91 7.47 -14.50 4.42
N HIS A 92 7.99 -13.42 5.01
CA HIS A 92 9.42 -13.16 5.16
C HIS A 92 9.94 -13.50 6.56
N ALA A 93 9.19 -14.29 7.35
CA ALA A 93 9.60 -14.75 8.68
C ALA A 93 10.77 -15.74 8.57
N GLY A 94 11.98 -15.23 8.38
CA GLY A 94 13.18 -16.03 8.14
C GLY A 94 14.23 -15.34 7.27
N ASP A 95 13.88 -14.27 6.56
CA ASP A 95 14.84 -13.44 5.87
C ASP A 95 15.58 -12.53 6.87
N ILE A 96 16.91 -12.67 6.92
CA ILE A 96 17.82 -11.92 7.82
C ILE A 96 18.38 -10.67 7.09
N THR A 97 17.81 -10.31 5.94
CA THR A 97 18.31 -9.29 5.01
C THR A 97 17.48 -7.99 5.05
N ASP A 98 17.76 -7.04 4.15
CA ASP A 98 17.16 -5.70 4.01
C ASP A 98 15.62 -5.65 4.15
N SER A 99 14.91 -6.76 3.85
CA SER A 99 13.46 -6.87 4.03
C SER A 99 12.98 -6.68 5.47
N ALA A 100 13.82 -6.97 6.47
CA ALA A 100 13.47 -6.78 7.87
C ALA A 100 13.40 -5.29 8.27
N ASP A 101 14.26 -4.46 7.68
CA ASP A 101 14.27 -3.01 7.92
C ASP A 101 13.11 -2.32 7.19
N ASP A 102 12.80 -2.76 5.97
CA ASP A 102 11.66 -2.26 5.20
C ASP A 102 10.32 -2.56 5.90
N ASP A 103 10.19 -3.76 6.48
CA ASP A 103 9.04 -4.14 7.30
C ASP A 103 8.89 -3.27 8.56
N ALA A 104 10.02 -2.90 9.16
CA ALA A 104 10.02 -2.06 10.35
C ALA A 104 9.48 -0.65 10.05
N VAL A 105 9.75 -0.10 8.86
CA VAL A 105 9.30 1.24 8.46
C VAL A 105 7.78 1.34 8.44
N LEU A 106 7.09 0.45 7.70
CA LEU A 106 5.62 0.47 7.67
C LEU A 106 5.01 0.18 9.05
N ARG A 107 5.58 -0.77 9.81
CA ARG A 107 5.07 -1.08 11.15
C ARG A 107 5.21 0.08 12.12
N ASN A 108 6.33 0.82 12.08
CA ASN A 108 6.53 2.00 12.90
C ASN A 108 5.59 3.14 12.47
N TRP A 109 5.41 3.34 11.17
CA TRP A 109 4.45 4.30 10.63
C TRP A 109 3.01 4.00 11.09
N LEU A 110 2.61 2.72 11.08
CA LEU A 110 1.30 2.26 11.55
C LEU A 110 1.15 2.44 13.06
N LYS A 111 2.16 2.09 13.86
CA LYS A 111 2.14 2.28 15.33
C LYS A 111 1.94 3.74 15.72
N ALA A 112 2.51 4.69 14.99
CA ALA A 112 2.33 6.12 15.26
C ALA A 112 0.88 6.60 15.03
N ARG A 113 0.07 5.83 14.31
CA ARG A 113 -1.30 6.18 13.86
C ARG A 113 -2.38 5.22 14.35
N SER A 114 -1.98 4.14 15.02
CA SER A 114 -2.87 3.18 15.66
C SER A 114 -3.08 3.62 17.10
N ILE A 115 -4.24 4.20 17.39
CA ILE A 115 -4.67 4.56 18.76
C ILE A 115 -5.11 3.29 19.49
#